data_AF-A0A4U7EYQ5-F1
#
_entry.id   AF-A0A4U7EYQ5-F1
#
_cell.length_a   1.000
_cell.length_b   1.000
_cell.length_c   1.000
_cell.angle_alpha   90.00
_cell.angle_beta   90.00
_cell.angle_gamma   90.00
#
_symmetry.space_group_name_H-M   'P 1'
#
loop_
_entity.id
_entity.type
_entity.pdbx_description
1 polymer ?
#
loop_
_entity_poly.entity_id
_entity_poly.type
_entity_poly.pdbx_seq_one_letter_code
_entity_poly.pdbx_strand_id
1 'polypeptide(L)'
;PEGVFLPAYATGSTAGSVATAARAAELAVFRLLEVGYEPTDVLHASGSAPMAPATRDEDLAMGRTNDALAYGGEVHLQVARDDDRFEQIVSTARDEYGTPFVEVFEEADWDFYEVDERVFAPAKVTVDVLDGPVYTVGETDEELLAASFGYR
;
A
#
# COMPACT_ATOMS: atom_id res chain seq x y z
N PRO A 1 -11.30 12.99 29.74
CA PRO A 1 -9.86 13.28 29.51
C PRO A 1 -8.91 12.22 30.09
N GLU A 2 -9.22 11.64 31.27
CA GLU A 2 -8.30 10.77 32.03
C GLU A 2 -7.97 9.41 31.38
N GLY A 3 -8.63 9.03 30.27
CA GLY A 3 -8.39 7.78 29.54
C GLY A 3 -8.06 7.96 28.06
N VAL A 4 -7.66 9.16 27.62
CA VAL A 4 -7.28 9.43 26.22
C VAL A 4 -5.76 9.38 26.07
N PHE A 5 -5.28 8.60 25.10
CA PHE A 5 -3.87 8.52 24.74
C PHE A 5 -3.70 9.00 23.30
N LEU A 6 -2.63 9.77 23.03
CA LEU A 6 -2.36 10.39 21.74
C LEU A 6 -0.94 10.03 21.29
N PRO A 7 -0.71 8.82 20.74
CA PRO A 7 0.54 8.53 20.08
C PRO A 7 0.69 9.44 18.85
N ALA A 8 1.84 10.09 18.72
CA ALA A 8 2.14 11.00 17.61
C ALA A 8 3.56 10.74 17.09
N TYR A 9 3.71 10.81 15.78
CA TYR A 9 4.98 10.69 15.07
C TYR A 9 4.91 11.49 13.77
N ALA A 10 6.07 11.90 13.26
CA ALA A 10 6.19 12.52 11.95
C ALA A 10 6.31 11.45 10.86
N THR A 11 5.83 11.72 9.64
CA THR A 11 5.97 10.80 8.50
C THR A 11 7.44 10.58 8.20
N GLY A 12 8.24 11.64 8.25
CA GLY A 12 9.69 11.63 8.09
C GLY A 12 10.50 10.89 9.18
N SER A 13 9.85 10.22 10.12
CA SER A 13 10.52 9.51 11.22
C SER A 13 10.55 8.00 11.02
N THR A 14 11.45 7.29 11.73
CA THR A 14 11.45 5.82 11.74
C THR A 14 10.10 5.25 12.18
N ALA A 15 9.42 5.89 13.14
CA ALA A 15 8.09 5.46 13.57
C ALA A 15 7.05 5.63 12.45
N GLY A 16 7.14 6.73 11.67
CA GLY A 16 6.33 6.94 10.47
C GLY A 16 6.56 5.86 9.42
N SER A 17 7.81 5.57 9.08
CA SER A 17 8.17 4.50 8.14
C SER A 17 7.65 3.13 8.58
N VAL A 18 7.82 2.76 9.86
CA VAL A 18 7.31 1.50 10.43
C VAL A 18 5.79 1.47 10.33
N ALA A 19 5.13 2.53 10.79
CA ALA A 19 3.68 2.60 10.86
C ALA A 19 3.05 2.50 9.46
N THR A 20 3.61 3.19 8.46
CA THR A 20 3.10 3.11 7.08
C THR A 20 3.37 1.73 6.47
N ALA A 21 4.59 1.18 6.58
CA ALA A 21 4.89 -0.14 6.03
C ALA A 21 4.02 -1.26 6.63
N ALA A 22 3.63 -1.15 7.90
CA ALA A 22 2.75 -2.10 8.57
C ALA A 22 1.31 -2.11 8.00
N ARG A 23 0.94 -1.14 7.16
CA ARG A 23 -0.40 -1.02 6.57
C ARG A 23 -0.63 -1.90 5.34
N ALA A 24 0.37 -2.62 4.83
CA ALA A 24 0.22 -3.43 3.61
C ALA A 24 -1.04 -4.33 3.64
N ALA A 25 -1.21 -5.11 4.72
CA ALA A 25 -2.38 -5.97 4.89
C ALA A 25 -3.70 -5.18 5.04
N GLU A 26 -3.66 -4.02 5.72
CA GLU A 26 -4.83 -3.15 5.87
C GLU A 26 -5.28 -2.60 4.52
N LEU A 27 -4.35 -2.13 3.69
CA LEU A 27 -4.68 -1.62 2.35
C LEU A 27 -5.30 -2.70 1.45
N ALA A 28 -4.82 -3.94 1.48
CA ALA A 28 -5.43 -5.01 0.69
C ALA A 28 -6.89 -5.26 1.09
N VAL A 29 -7.16 -5.30 2.41
CA VAL A 29 -8.52 -5.48 2.94
C VAL A 29 -9.39 -4.24 2.67
N PHE A 30 -8.82 -3.04 2.75
CA PHE A 30 -9.50 -1.80 2.40
C PHE A 30 -9.88 -1.78 0.91
N ARG A 31 -8.97 -2.16 0.01
CA ARG A 31 -9.28 -2.25 -1.43
C ARG A 31 -10.35 -3.30 -1.73
N LEU A 32 -10.34 -4.44 -1.03
CA LEU A 32 -11.43 -5.42 -1.11
C LEU A 32 -12.78 -4.78 -0.78
N LEU A 33 -12.86 -4.01 0.31
CA LEU A 33 -14.08 -3.28 0.67
C LEU A 33 -14.50 -2.29 -0.43
N GLU A 34 -13.57 -1.50 -0.95
CA GLU A 34 -13.83 -0.48 -1.99
C GLU A 34 -14.37 -1.10 -3.28
N VAL A 35 -13.87 -2.26 -3.69
CA VAL A 35 -14.38 -2.97 -4.87
C VAL A 35 -15.68 -3.73 -4.58
N GLY A 36 -16.20 -3.66 -3.35
CA GLY A 36 -17.47 -4.25 -2.94
C GLY A 36 -17.39 -5.73 -2.52
N TYR A 37 -16.23 -6.18 -2.03
CA TYR A 37 -16.08 -7.45 -1.34
C TYR A 37 -16.47 -7.29 0.13
N GLU A 38 -17.09 -8.31 0.73
CA GLU A 38 -17.55 -8.25 2.12
C GLU A 38 -16.36 -8.47 3.08
N PRO A 39 -15.99 -7.49 3.92
CA PRO A 39 -14.82 -7.62 4.78
C PRO A 39 -14.90 -8.77 5.78
N THR A 40 -16.12 -9.19 6.18
CA THR A 40 -16.29 -10.32 7.10
C THR A 40 -15.93 -11.67 6.48
N ASP A 41 -15.74 -11.73 5.16
CA ASP A 41 -15.27 -12.94 4.47
C ASP A 41 -13.74 -13.03 4.40
N VAL A 42 -13.00 -12.02 4.87
CA VAL A 42 -11.55 -12.13 5.05
C VAL A 42 -11.26 -12.89 6.34
N LEU A 43 -10.73 -14.10 6.21
CA LEU A 43 -10.42 -14.99 7.32
C LEU A 43 -9.05 -14.66 7.95
N HIS A 44 -8.06 -14.43 7.09
CA HIS A 44 -6.71 -14.08 7.50
C HIS A 44 -6.10 -13.05 6.55
N ALA A 45 -5.29 -12.15 7.10
CA ALA A 45 -4.50 -11.20 6.34
C ALA A 45 -3.10 -11.10 6.96
N SER A 46 -2.07 -11.25 6.13
CA SER A 46 -0.68 -11.03 6.49
C SER A 46 0.00 -10.28 5.37
N GLY A 47 0.81 -9.27 5.69
CA GLY A 47 1.51 -8.51 4.67
C GLY A 47 2.83 -7.97 5.17
N SER A 48 3.67 -7.61 4.22
CA SER A 48 4.98 -7.00 4.45
C SER A 48 5.23 -5.90 3.42
N ALA A 49 5.93 -4.86 3.84
CA ALA A 49 6.45 -3.83 2.95
C ALA A 49 7.83 -3.39 3.45
N PRO A 50 8.73 -2.92 2.58
CA PRO A 50 10.00 -2.34 3.00
C PRO A 50 9.78 -1.10 3.87
N MET A 51 10.70 -0.86 4.80
CA MET A 51 10.68 0.40 5.55
C MET A 51 11.37 1.50 4.74
N ALA A 52 10.62 2.53 4.38
CA ALA A 52 11.15 3.72 3.71
C ALA A 52 12.26 4.39 4.56
N PRO A 53 13.38 4.82 3.95
CA PRO A 53 14.40 5.60 4.65
C PRO A 53 13.84 6.93 5.17
N ALA A 54 13.92 7.11 6.49
CA ALA A 54 13.48 8.33 7.17
C ALA A 54 14.21 9.58 6.63
N THR A 55 13.48 10.68 6.50
CA THR A 55 13.98 11.96 6.00
C THR A 55 13.28 13.10 6.72
N ARG A 56 13.91 14.27 6.82
CA ARG A 56 13.29 15.47 7.44
C ARG A 56 12.39 16.25 6.49
N ASP A 57 12.42 15.89 5.22
CA ASP A 57 11.56 16.41 4.19
C ASP A 57 10.26 15.61 4.19
N GLU A 58 9.16 16.19 4.67
CA GLU A 58 7.89 15.47 4.86
C GLU A 58 7.22 15.12 3.53
N ASP A 59 7.45 15.91 2.49
CA ASP A 59 6.94 15.69 1.13
C ASP A 59 7.62 14.44 0.54
N LEU A 60 8.94 14.38 0.65
CA LEU A 60 9.71 13.20 0.27
C LEU A 60 9.40 11.98 1.15
N ALA A 61 9.15 12.18 2.45
CA ALA A 61 8.77 11.09 3.36
C ALA A 61 7.42 10.47 2.96
N MET A 62 6.45 11.32 2.61
CA MET A 62 5.15 10.89 2.13
C MET A 62 5.29 10.05 0.86
N GLY A 63 6.02 10.55 -0.15
CA GLY A 63 6.28 9.81 -1.37
C GLY A 63 6.91 8.43 -1.10
N ARG A 64 8.04 8.39 -0.39
CA ARG A 64 8.75 7.13 -0.10
C ARG A 64 7.92 6.12 0.69
N THR A 65 7.13 6.59 1.66
CA THR A 65 6.32 5.68 2.47
C THR A 65 5.14 5.10 1.70
N ASN A 66 4.58 5.84 0.73
CA ASN A 66 3.60 5.30 -0.21
C ASN A 66 4.25 4.36 -1.23
N ASP A 67 5.41 4.72 -1.78
CA ASP A 67 6.18 3.87 -2.69
C ASP A 67 6.49 2.50 -2.08
N ALA A 68 6.81 2.48 -0.78
CA ALA A 68 7.04 1.24 -0.04
C ALA A 68 5.85 0.27 -0.12
N LEU A 69 4.62 0.77 -0.14
CA LEU A 69 3.40 -0.02 -0.23
C LEU A 69 3.05 -0.32 -1.69
N ALA A 70 3.02 0.71 -2.53
CA ALA A 70 2.59 0.63 -3.93
C ALA A 70 3.54 -0.19 -4.82
N TYR A 71 4.83 -0.20 -4.50
CA TYR A 71 5.86 -0.92 -5.28
C TYR A 71 6.50 -2.08 -4.50
N GLY A 72 6.39 -2.11 -3.17
CA GLY A 72 7.02 -3.14 -2.32
C GLY A 72 6.09 -3.91 -1.40
N GLY A 73 4.81 -3.55 -1.35
CA GLY A 73 3.84 -4.21 -0.50
C GLY A 73 3.46 -5.58 -1.05
N GLU A 74 3.75 -6.63 -0.29
CA GLU A 74 3.29 -8.00 -0.56
C GLU A 74 2.30 -8.43 0.51
N VAL A 75 1.15 -8.95 0.08
CA VAL A 75 0.09 -9.39 0.99
C VAL A 75 -0.38 -10.78 0.63
N HIS A 76 -0.60 -11.61 1.65
CA HIS A 76 -1.32 -12.86 1.55
C HIS A 76 -2.65 -12.74 2.30
N LEU A 77 -3.74 -13.02 1.60
CA LEU A 77 -5.09 -13.05 2.14
C LEU A 77 -5.62 -14.48 2.09
N GLN A 78 -6.34 -14.89 3.13
CA GLN A 78 -7.25 -16.04 3.05
C GLN A 78 -8.68 -15.53 3.13
N VAL A 79 -9.52 -15.95 2.19
CA VAL A 79 -10.90 -15.47 2.06
C VAL A 79 -11.90 -16.60 1.95
N ALA A 80 -13.13 -16.38 2.39
CA ALA A 80 -14.18 -17.40 2.40
C ALA A 80 -14.90 -17.58 1.06
N ARG A 81 -14.89 -16.55 0.20
CA ARG A 81 -15.61 -16.54 -1.08
C ARG A 81 -14.71 -16.11 -2.24
N ASP A 82 -14.84 -16.83 -3.36
CA ASP A 82 -14.23 -16.47 -4.64
C ASP A 82 -14.88 -15.22 -5.25
N ASP A 83 -14.11 -14.45 -6.02
CA ASP A 83 -14.53 -13.18 -6.61
C ASP A 83 -13.70 -12.83 -7.85
N ASP A 84 -14.31 -12.24 -8.86
CA ASP A 84 -13.64 -11.85 -10.11
C ASP A 84 -12.94 -10.48 -10.02
N ARG A 85 -13.13 -9.74 -8.92
CA ARG A 85 -12.57 -8.40 -8.73
C ARG A 85 -11.20 -8.40 -8.05
N PHE A 86 -10.60 -9.55 -7.75
CA PHE A 86 -9.31 -9.60 -7.07
C PHE A 86 -8.18 -8.87 -7.82
N GLU A 87 -8.24 -8.75 -9.14
CA GLU A 87 -7.25 -7.97 -9.90
C GLU A 87 -7.25 -6.46 -9.56
N GLN A 88 -8.30 -5.95 -8.93
CA GLN A 88 -8.48 -4.52 -8.62
C GLN A 88 -7.97 -4.12 -7.23
N ILE A 89 -7.35 -5.05 -6.48
CA ILE A 89 -6.89 -4.81 -5.09
C ILE A 89 -5.41 -4.48 -4.98
N VAL A 90 -4.70 -4.38 -6.10
CA VAL A 90 -3.29 -4.01 -6.21
C VAL A 90 -3.12 -2.59 -6.74
N SER A 91 -1.96 -1.99 -6.47
CA SER A 91 -1.66 -0.64 -6.93
C SER A 91 -1.59 -0.55 -8.44
N THR A 92 -2.24 0.48 -8.99
CA THR A 92 -2.09 0.86 -10.39
C THR A 92 -0.95 1.86 -10.60
N ALA A 93 -0.28 2.32 -9.54
CA ALA A 93 0.72 3.39 -9.60
C ALA A 93 1.86 3.10 -10.58
N ARG A 94 2.26 1.84 -10.69
CA ARG A 94 3.32 1.41 -11.59
C ARG A 94 2.90 1.55 -13.05
N ASP A 95 1.70 1.11 -13.37
CA ASP A 95 1.22 1.05 -14.75
C ASP A 95 0.71 2.42 -15.22
N GLU A 96 0.15 3.23 -14.31
CA GLU A 96 -0.36 4.57 -14.61
C GLU A 96 0.74 5.63 -14.65
N TYR A 97 1.69 5.59 -13.72
CA TYR A 97 2.71 6.64 -13.56
C TYR A 97 4.14 6.13 -13.76
N GLY A 98 4.47 4.95 -13.21
CA GLY A 98 5.80 4.36 -13.34
C GLY A 98 6.94 5.22 -12.75
N THR A 99 6.60 6.13 -11.84
CA THR A 99 7.53 7.08 -11.22
C THR A 99 7.26 7.18 -9.71
N PRO A 100 8.23 7.60 -8.87
CA PRO A 100 8.01 7.73 -7.42
C PRO A 100 6.82 8.64 -7.08
N PHE A 101 6.08 8.33 -6.02
CA PHE A 101 4.88 9.07 -5.61
C PHE A 101 5.13 10.55 -5.33
N VAL A 102 6.34 10.94 -4.94
CA VAL A 102 6.67 12.37 -4.76
C VAL A 102 6.49 13.14 -6.07
N GLU A 103 6.87 12.55 -7.21
CA GLU A 103 6.68 13.16 -8.52
C GLU A 103 5.21 13.15 -8.92
N VAL A 104 4.48 12.07 -8.63
CA VAL A 104 3.02 11.98 -8.85
C VAL A 104 2.27 13.10 -8.11
N PHE A 105 2.62 13.35 -6.85
CA PHE A 105 1.99 14.42 -6.07
C PHE A 105 2.45 15.81 -6.50
N GLU A 106 3.71 15.99 -6.91
CA GLU A 106 4.18 17.25 -7.49
C GLU A 106 3.43 17.60 -8.79
N GLU A 107 3.19 16.62 -9.65
CA GLU A 107 2.41 16.80 -10.89
C GLU A 107 0.93 17.13 -10.65
N ALA A 108 0.38 16.65 -9.52
CA ALA A 108 -0.98 16.93 -9.07
C ALA A 108 -1.08 18.20 -8.19
N ASP A 109 -0.04 19.05 -8.15
CA ASP A 109 0.00 20.25 -7.29
C ASP A 109 -0.34 19.97 -5.81
N TRP A 110 -0.02 18.76 -5.33
CA TRP A 110 -0.35 18.23 -4.01
C TRP A 110 -1.86 18.13 -3.71
N ASP A 111 -2.71 18.10 -4.74
CA ASP A 111 -4.13 17.81 -4.61
C ASP A 111 -4.39 16.29 -4.64
N PHE A 112 -4.65 15.73 -3.47
CA PHE A 112 -4.99 14.31 -3.31
C PHE A 112 -6.22 13.88 -4.10
N TYR A 113 -7.16 14.79 -4.39
CA TYR A 113 -8.36 14.46 -5.16
C TYR A 113 -8.08 14.31 -6.66
N GLU A 114 -6.93 14.77 -7.13
CA GLU A 114 -6.49 14.60 -8.51
C GLU A 114 -5.75 13.28 -8.74
N VAL A 115 -5.38 12.57 -7.67
CA VAL A 115 -4.72 11.25 -7.73
C VAL A 115 -5.77 10.15 -7.59
N ASP A 116 -5.74 9.17 -8.51
CA ASP A 116 -6.67 8.05 -8.47
C ASP A 116 -6.48 7.20 -7.21
N GLU A 117 -7.54 6.94 -6.47
CA GLU A 117 -7.48 6.19 -5.20
C GLU A 117 -6.90 4.77 -5.34
N ARG A 118 -6.93 4.17 -6.53
CA ARG A 118 -6.43 2.82 -6.82
C ARG A 118 -4.91 2.74 -6.75
N VAL A 119 -4.21 3.87 -6.80
CA VAL A 119 -2.76 3.89 -6.58
C VAL A 119 -2.41 3.53 -5.13
N PHE A 120 -3.30 3.79 -4.18
CA PHE A 120 -3.11 3.51 -2.75
C PHE A 120 -3.50 2.07 -2.40
N ALA A 121 -2.68 1.13 -2.86
CA ALA A 121 -2.86 -0.30 -2.66
C ALA A 121 -1.49 -1.00 -2.57
N PRO A 122 -1.41 -2.25 -2.08
CA PRO A 122 -0.16 -3.00 -2.11
C PRO A 122 0.26 -3.33 -3.55
N ALA A 123 1.56 -3.50 -3.78
CA ALA A 123 2.12 -3.88 -5.07
C ALA A 123 1.61 -5.24 -5.56
N LYS A 124 1.53 -6.21 -4.66
CA LYS A 124 1.20 -7.61 -4.98
C LYS A 124 0.35 -8.25 -3.89
N VAL A 125 -0.66 -9.00 -4.32
CA VAL A 125 -1.51 -9.77 -3.41
C VAL A 125 -1.66 -11.21 -3.89
N THR A 126 -1.48 -12.16 -2.98
CA THR A 126 -1.89 -13.56 -3.15
C THR A 126 -3.17 -13.81 -2.36
N VAL A 127 -4.22 -14.30 -3.03
CA VAL A 127 -5.53 -14.58 -2.44
C VAL A 127 -5.76 -16.08 -2.44
N ASP A 128 -5.83 -16.68 -1.25
CA ASP A 128 -6.19 -18.08 -1.01
C ASP A 128 -7.68 -18.19 -0.68
N VAL A 129 -8.48 -18.73 -1.61
CA VAL A 129 -9.91 -18.95 -1.36
C VAL A 129 -10.10 -20.27 -0.63
N LEU A 130 -10.79 -20.24 0.51
CA LEU A 130 -11.06 -21.43 1.32
C LEU A 130 -11.78 -22.49 0.47
N ASP A 131 -11.21 -23.71 0.43
CA ASP A 131 -11.67 -24.82 -0.40
C ASP A 131 -11.77 -24.50 -1.91
N GLY A 132 -10.96 -23.53 -2.37
CA GLY A 132 -11.05 -22.93 -3.70
C GLY A 132 -9.69 -22.68 -4.38
N PRO A 133 -9.68 -21.82 -5.41
CA PRO A 133 -8.47 -21.45 -6.14
C PRO A 133 -7.57 -20.49 -5.35
N VAL A 134 -6.32 -20.37 -5.81
CA VAL A 134 -5.36 -19.35 -5.34
C VAL A 134 -5.05 -18.42 -6.50
N TYR A 135 -5.15 -17.12 -6.26
CA TYR A 135 -4.82 -16.07 -7.21
C TYR A 135 -3.57 -15.32 -6.77
N THR A 136 -2.79 -14.83 -7.72
CA THR A 136 -1.73 -13.86 -7.46
C THR A 136 -1.86 -12.75 -8.49
N VAL A 137 -2.00 -11.52 -7.99
CA VAL A 137 -2.25 -10.31 -8.77
C VAL A 137 -1.22 -9.25 -8.40
N GLY A 138 -0.89 -8.38 -9.35
CA GLY A 138 0.14 -7.36 -9.20
C GLY A 138 1.56 -7.92 -9.16
N GLU A 139 2.52 -7.01 -9.04
CA GLU A 139 3.95 -7.30 -8.98
C GLU A 139 4.69 -6.22 -8.20
N THR A 140 5.81 -6.59 -7.56
CA THR A 140 6.70 -5.64 -6.90
C THR A 140 7.66 -5.00 -7.90
N ASP A 141 8.08 -3.76 -7.65
CA ASP A 141 9.04 -3.04 -8.49
C ASP A 141 10.27 -2.61 -7.67
N GLU A 142 11.27 -3.49 -7.60
CA GLU A 142 12.50 -3.26 -6.82
C GLU A 142 13.35 -2.12 -7.38
N GLU A 143 13.35 -1.92 -8.70
CA GLU A 143 14.12 -0.85 -9.35
C GLU A 143 13.54 0.51 -9.01
N LEU A 144 12.21 0.66 -9.08
CA LEU A 144 11.52 1.89 -8.72
C LEU A 144 11.61 2.20 -7.21
N LEU A 145 11.52 1.17 -6.35
CA LEU A 145 11.77 1.32 -4.91
C LEU A 145 13.19 1.81 -4.64
N ALA A 146 14.20 1.22 -5.28
CA ALA A 146 15.58 1.64 -5.12
C ALA A 146 15.75 3.11 -5.54
N ALA A 147 15.18 3.50 -6.69
CA ALA A 147 15.19 4.87 -7.16
C ALA A 147 14.53 5.85 -6.16
N SER A 148 13.32 5.55 -5.68
CA SER A 148 12.59 6.34 -4.66
C SER A 148 13.40 6.51 -3.37
N PHE A 149 14.05 5.44 -2.93
CA PHE A 149 14.83 5.43 -1.70
C PHE A 149 16.22 6.06 -1.87
N GLY A 150 16.63 6.39 -3.09
CA GLY A 150 17.93 6.98 -3.41
C GLY A 150 19.07 5.97 -3.45
N TYR A 151 18.77 4.68 -3.66
CA TYR A 151 19.74 3.62 -3.90
C TYR A 151 19.89 3.37 -5.41
N ARG A 152 21.11 3.10 -5.85
CA ARG A 152 21.45 2.72 -7.23
C ARG A 152 22.23 1.41 -7.21
#